data_AF-A0A9P0PQP1-F1
#
_entry.id   AF-A0A9P0PQP1-F1
#
_cell.length_a   1.000
_cell.length_b   1.000
_cell.length_c   1.000
_cell.angle_alpha   90.00
_cell.angle_beta   90.00
_cell.angle_gamma   90.00
#
_symmetry.space_group_name_H-M   'P 1'
#
loop_
_entity.id
_entity.type
_entity.pdbx_description
1 polymer ?
#
loop_
_entity_poly.entity_id
_entity_poly.type
_entity_poly.pdbx_seq_one_letter_code
_entity_poly.pdbx_strand_id
1 'polypeptide(L)'
;MELFIRATLFTTATLFQFVVFYCIPAQDLTDEAEKTFSRAYFSKWYENLENAQPTKNIILQSQQRVFITAGRLIDINLATSLATVKTMVSYCMFLRTMGVD
;
A
#
# COMPACT_ATOMS: atom_id res chain seq x y z
N MET A 1 -11.12 -9.48 32.97
CA MET A 1 -11.84 -9.44 31.67
C MET A 1 -11.74 -8.05 31.02
N GLU A 2 -12.00 -6.96 31.75
CA GLU A 2 -11.99 -5.60 31.19
C GLU A 2 -10.66 -5.18 30.54
N LEU A 3 -9.52 -5.57 31.11
CA LEU A 3 -8.19 -5.18 30.60
C LEU A 3 -7.89 -5.84 29.24
N PHE A 4 -8.29 -7.10 29.06
CA PHE A 4 -8.19 -7.80 27.78
C PHE A 4 -9.09 -7.16 26.72
N ILE A 5 -10.34 -6.82 27.08
CA ILE A 5 -11.28 -6.14 26.18
C ILE A 5 -10.73 -4.79 25.72
N ARG A 6 -10.18 -3.99 26.64
CA ARG A 6 -9.57 -2.69 26.31
C ARG A 6 -8.36 -2.86 25.38
N ALA A 7 -7.50 -3.84 25.65
CA ALA A 7 -6.32 -4.12 24.82
C ALA A 7 -6.71 -4.56 23.40
N THR A 8 -7.68 -5.46 23.26
CA THR A 8 -8.17 -5.89 21.95
C THR A 8 -8.82 -4.74 21.18
N LEU A 9 -9.64 -3.92 21.85
CA LEU A 9 -10.27 -2.77 21.20
C LEU A 9 -9.24 -1.75 20.71
N PHE A 10 -8.25 -1.42 21.55
CA PHE A 10 -7.19 -0.48 21.19
C PHE A 10 -6.39 -0.96 19.97
N THR A 11 -5.94 -2.22 19.99
CA THR A 11 -5.18 -2.79 18.87
C THR A 11 -5.98 -2.80 17.56
N THR A 12 -7.25 -3.18 17.60
CA THR A 12 -8.12 -3.13 16.40
C THR A 12 -8.34 -1.71 15.90
N ALA A 13 -8.52 -0.73 16.79
CA ALA A 13 -8.70 0.66 16.41
C ALA A 13 -7.44 1.25 15.76
N THR A 14 -6.25 0.97 16.31
CA THR A 14 -4.99 1.44 15.73
C THR A 14 -4.73 0.82 14.34
N LEU A 15 -5.00 -0.48 14.17
CA LEU A 15 -4.87 -1.14 12.87
C LEU A 15 -5.83 -0.55 11.83
N PHE A 16 -7.08 -0.31 12.22
CA PHE A 16 -8.06 0.33 11.35
C PHE A 16 -7.62 1.74 10.94
N GLN A 17 -7.15 2.55 11.89
CA GLN A 17 -6.61 3.87 11.62
C GLN A 17 -5.42 3.79 10.65
N PHE A 18 -4.50 2.85 10.85
CA PHE A 18 -3.35 2.67 9.97
C PHE A 18 -3.77 2.34 8.53
N VAL A 19 -4.73 1.42 8.36
CA VAL A 19 -5.21 1.03 7.02
C VAL A 19 -5.90 2.22 6.33
N VAL A 20 -6.82 2.89 7.02
CA VAL A 20 -7.63 3.97 6.42
C VAL A 20 -6.79 5.19 6.08
N PHE A 21 -5.92 5.64 6.99
CA PHE A 21 -5.19 6.89 6.79
C PHE A 21 -3.89 6.73 5.99
N TYR A 22 -3.30 5.53 5.92
CA TYR A 22 -2.04 5.32 5.21
C TYR A 22 -2.19 4.37 4.02
N CYS A 23 -2.70 3.16 4.22
CA CYS A 23 -2.67 2.13 3.17
C CYS A 23 -3.64 2.43 2.02
N ILE A 24 -4.86 2.88 2.32
CA ILE A 24 -5.85 3.23 1.28
C ILE A 24 -5.34 4.36 0.37
N PRO A 25 -4.98 5.56 0.89
CA PRO A 25 -4.52 6.63 0.02
C PRO A 25 -3.20 6.30 -0.69
N ALA A 26 -2.31 5.51 -0.08
CA ALA A 26 -1.12 5.02 -0.76
C ALA A 26 -1.48 4.14 -1.96
N GLN A 27 -2.44 3.22 -1.79
CA GLN A 27 -2.89 2.32 -2.85
C GLN A 27 -3.61 3.08 -3.97
N ASP A 28 -4.50 4.02 -3.61
CA ASP A 28 -5.23 4.86 -4.58
C ASP A 28 -4.26 5.72 -5.40
N LEU A 29 -3.24 6.29 -4.76
CA LEU A 29 -2.21 7.06 -5.46
C LEU A 29 -1.43 6.19 -6.46
N THR A 30 -1.03 4.98 -6.06
CA THR A 30 -0.33 4.05 -6.96
C THR A 30 -1.22 3.62 -8.12
N ASP A 31 -2.50 3.33 -7.87
CA ASP A 31 -3.46 2.93 -8.90
C ASP A 31 -3.74 4.07 -9.91
N GLU A 32 -3.92 5.30 -9.42
CA GLU A 32 -4.13 6.46 -10.30
C GLU A 32 -2.88 6.81 -11.11
N ALA A 33 -1.68 6.63 -10.53
CA ALA A 33 -0.42 6.77 -11.26
C ALA A 33 -0.30 5.74 -12.40
N GLU A 34 -0.66 4.48 -12.15
CA GLU A 34 -0.66 3.43 -13.17
C GLU A 34 -1.70 3.68 -14.27
N LYS A 35 -2.92 4.14 -13.90
CA LYS A 35 -3.94 4.56 -14.87
C LYS A 35 -3.44 5.72 -15.73
N THR A 36 -2.81 6.73 -15.13
CA THR A 36 -2.25 7.87 -15.86
C THR A 36 -1.20 7.41 -16.87
N PHE A 37 -0.30 6.53 -16.47
CA PHE A 37 0.69 5.92 -17.36
C PHE A 37 0.02 5.19 -18.53
N SER A 38 -0.97 4.34 -18.27
CA SER A 38 -1.68 3.59 -19.31
C SER A 38 -2.35 4.53 -20.32
N ARG A 39 -3.04 5.57 -19.85
CA ARG A 39 -3.69 6.57 -20.71
C ARG A 39 -2.68 7.33 -21.56
N ALA A 40 -1.55 7.74 -20.97
CA ALA A 40 -0.48 8.41 -21.70
C ALA A 40 0.11 7.49 -22.78
N TYR A 41 0.33 6.20 -22.46
CA TYR A 41 0.84 5.22 -23.41
C TYR A 41 -0.10 5.02 -24.61
N PHE A 42 -1.41 4.91 -24.35
CA PHE A 42 -2.44 4.71 -25.39
C PHE A 42 -2.89 5.99 -26.10
N SER A 43 -2.32 7.15 -25.78
CA SER A 43 -2.78 8.46 -26.30
C SER A 43 -2.48 8.76 -27.78
N LYS A 44 -2.09 7.76 -28.59
CA LYS A 44 -1.66 7.94 -30.00
C LYS A 44 -0.65 9.08 -30.20
N TRP A 45 0.21 9.33 -29.20
CA TRP A 45 1.22 10.39 -29.20
C TRP A 45 2.19 10.31 -30.39
N TYR A 46 2.34 9.13 -30.99
CA TYR A 46 3.15 8.89 -32.18
C TYR A 46 2.57 9.51 -33.46
N GLU A 47 1.27 9.86 -33.49
CA GLU A 47 0.63 10.53 -34.63
C GLU A 47 0.92 12.04 -34.67
N ASN A 48 1.31 12.66 -33.54
CA ASN A 48 1.57 14.10 -33.42
C ASN A 48 3.02 14.37 -32.97
N LEU A 49 3.87 14.85 -33.88
CA LEU A 49 5.32 15.04 -33.63
C LEU A 49 5.62 16.05 -32.51
N GLU A 50 4.79 17.10 -32.34
CA GLU A 50 4.92 18.08 -31.25
C GLU A 50 4.69 17.45 -29.86
N ASN A 51 3.76 16.49 -29.76
CA ASN A 51 3.41 15.85 -28.49
C ASN A 51 4.25 14.60 -28.20
N ALA A 52 4.96 14.06 -29.20
CA ALA A 52 5.74 12.83 -29.05
C ALA A 52 6.86 12.93 -28.01
N GLN A 53 7.60 14.05 -27.96
CA GLN A 53 8.67 14.29 -27.00
C GLN A 53 8.17 14.40 -25.54
N PRO A 54 7.21 15.29 -25.21
CA PRO A 54 6.72 15.41 -23.84
C PRO A 54 6.01 14.14 -23.36
N THR A 55 5.21 13.48 -24.22
CA THR A 55 4.53 12.24 -23.83
C THR A 55 5.50 11.10 -23.57
N LYS A 56 6.57 10.98 -24.37
CA LYS A 56 7.63 9.98 -24.12
C LYS A 56 8.33 10.19 -22.78
N ASN A 57 8.60 11.45 -22.40
CA ASN A 57 9.17 11.76 -21.09
C ASN A 57 8.24 11.39 -19.94
N ILE A 58 6.93 11.67 -20.08
CA ILE A 58 5.92 11.30 -19.07
C ILE A 58 5.86 9.79 -18.92
N ILE A 59 5.79 9.03 -20.03
CA ILE A 59 5.80 7.58 -20.02
C ILE A 59 7.06 7.05 -19.33
N LEU A 60 8.25 7.57 -19.68
CA LEU A 60 9.51 7.14 -19.08
C LEU A 60 9.57 7.41 -17.57
N GLN A 61 9.11 8.57 -17.12
CA GLN A 61 9.08 8.91 -15.69
C GLN A 61 8.05 8.07 -14.93
N SER A 62 6.88 7.83 -15.52
CA SER A 62 5.81 7.03 -14.89
C SER A 62 6.10 5.53 -14.84
N GLN A 63 7.09 5.02 -15.60
CA GLN A 63 7.60 3.66 -15.42
C GLN A 63 8.28 3.47 -14.05
N GLN A 64 8.80 4.55 -13.45
CA GLN A 64 9.27 4.52 -12.08
C GLN A 64 8.06 4.44 -11.15
N ARG A 65 7.81 3.23 -10.63
CA ARG A 65 6.62 2.96 -9.81
C ARG A 65 6.56 3.92 -8.63
N VAL A 66 5.43 4.61 -8.51
CA VAL A 66 5.14 5.51 -7.40
C VAL A 66 4.69 4.68 -6.22
N PHE A 67 5.60 4.43 -5.29
CA PHE A 67 5.31 3.76 -4.03
C PHE A 67 5.62 4.66 -2.85
N ILE A 68 4.75 4.61 -1.84
CA ILE A 68 5.02 5.23 -0.56
C ILE A 68 5.77 4.20 0.29
N THR A 69 7.06 4.40 0.49
CA THR A 69 7.88 3.50 1.31
C THR A 69 8.08 4.07 2.71
N ALA A 70 7.72 3.32 3.74
CA ALA A 70 8.06 3.61 5.13
C ALA A 70 9.55 3.39 5.37
N GLY A 71 10.29 4.48 5.62
CA GLY A 71 11.72 4.43 5.98
C GLY A 71 12.63 3.79 4.94
N ARG A 72 12.18 3.66 3.67
CA ARG A 72 12.83 2.90 2.60
C ARG A 72 13.01 1.40 2.88
N LEU A 73 12.28 0.87 3.87
CA LEU A 73 12.35 -0.54 4.28
C LEU A 73 11.11 -1.31 3.83
N ILE A 74 9.94 -0.68 3.89
CA ILE A 74 8.66 -1.36 3.69
C ILE A 74 7.76 -0.49 2.82
N ASP A 75 7.27 -1.05 1.71
CA ASP A 75 6.26 -0.37 0.90
C ASP A 75 4.90 -0.43 1.59
N ILE A 76 4.32 0.75 1.81
CA ILE A 76 2.99 0.91 2.40
C ILE A 76 1.99 0.60 1.28
N ASN A 77 1.43 -0.60 1.35
CA ASN A 77 0.36 -1.04 0.46
C ASN A 77 -0.62 -1.94 1.25
N LEU A 78 -1.77 -2.23 0.64
CA LEU A 78 -2.79 -3.05 1.30
C LEU A 78 -2.29 -4.48 1.60
N ALA A 79 -1.45 -5.05 0.71
CA ALA A 79 -0.88 -6.39 0.89
C ALA A 79 0.05 -6.48 2.12
N THR A 80 0.90 -5.48 2.33
CA THR A 80 1.79 -5.33 3.49
C THR A 80 0.96 -5.20 4.77
N SER A 81 -0.12 -4.41 4.74
CA SER A 81 -1.00 -4.29 5.91
C SER A 81 -1.63 -5.62 6.32
N LEU A 82 -2.07 -6.42 5.33
CA LEU A 82 -2.60 -7.76 5.56
C LEU A 82 -1.52 -8.72 6.07
N ALA A 83 -0.31 -8.64 5.52
CA ALA A 83 0.82 -9.41 5.99
C ALA A 83 1.15 -9.11 7.46
N THR A 84 1.10 -7.84 7.87
CA THR A 84 1.26 -7.43 9.28
C THR A 84 0.18 -8.02 10.18
N VAL A 85 -1.10 -7.97 9.77
CA VAL A 85 -2.17 -8.60 10.56
C VAL A 85 -1.96 -10.12 10.66
N LYS A 86 -1.54 -10.76 9.57
CA LYS A 86 -1.24 -12.20 9.54
C LYS A 86 -0.12 -12.57 10.51
N THR A 87 0.97 -11.79 10.55
CA THR A 87 2.08 -12.06 11.48
C THR A 87 1.68 -11.81 12.93
N MET A 88 0.86 -10.79 13.21
CA MET A 88 0.29 -10.56 14.55
C MET A 88 -0.52 -11.76 15.02
N VAL A 89 -1.44 -12.27 14.19
CA VAL A 89 -2.25 -13.46 14.53
C VAL A 89 -1.37 -14.69 14.70
N SER A 90 -0.40 -14.91 13.81
CA SER A 90 0.55 -16.02 13.90
C SER A 90 1.33 -15.99 15.21
N TYR A 91 1.79 -14.80 15.63
CA TYR A 91 2.49 -14.62 16.89
C TYR A 91 1.59 -14.90 18.10
N CYS A 92 0.35 -14.41 18.09
CA CYS A 92 -0.64 -14.71 19.13
C CYS A 92 -0.92 -16.23 19.24
N MET A 93 -1.03 -16.94 18.12
CA MET A 93 -1.23 -18.39 18.11
C MET A 93 -0.02 -19.15 18.64
N PHE A 94 1.19 -18.70 18.30
CA PHE A 94 2.43 -19.25 18.83
C PHE A 94 2.50 -19.09 20.36
N LEU A 95 2.27 -17.87 20.87
CA LEU A 95 2.25 -17.61 22.31
C LEU A 95 1.18 -18.44 23.04
N ARG A 96 -0.01 -18.59 22.43
CA ARG A 96 -1.06 -19.45 22.97
C ARG A 96 -0.61 -20.90 23.10
N THR A 97 0.15 -21.40 22.12
CA THR A 97 0.63 -22.79 22.12
C THR A 97 1.69 -23.02 23.20
N MET A 98 2.59 -22.06 23.41
CA MET A 98 3.64 -22.15 24.45
C MET A 98 3.14 -21.85 25.87
N GLY A 99 2.04 -21.12 26.02
CA GLY A 99 1.47 -20.76 27.33
C GLY A 99 0.44 -21.76 27.87
N VAL A 100 0.21 -22.88 27.17
CA VAL A 100 -0.75 -23.95 27.53
C VAL A 100 -0.01 -25.17 28.09
N ASP A 101 1.17 -24.97 28.66
CA ASP A 101 1.89 -25.96 29.49
C ASP A 101 1.63 -25.76 30.99
#